data_AF-A0A927MKY0-F1
#
_entry.id   AF-A0A927MKY0-F1
#
_cell.length_a   1.000
_cell.length_b   1.000
_cell.length_c   1.000
_cell.angle_alpha   90.00
_cell.angle_beta   90.00
_cell.angle_gamma   90.00
#
_symmetry.space_group_name_H-M   'P 1'
#
loop_
_entity.id
_entity.type
_entity.pdbx_description
1 polymer ?
#
loop_
_entity_poly.entity_id
_entity_poly.type
_entity_poly.pdbx_seq_one_letter_code
_entity_poly.pdbx_strand_id
1 'polypeptide(L)'
;MDKDKKGLSRRDFLKTTGIATGALVGGGLIGGLVGYKVNKEGQVAGMGGHKGVGGVQAVANNRGLMFFTNMADFNILSQAVERIFPEDDLGPGAIGLGVPYFIDNQLAGNYGSNAKEYMQGPFFPGETTQGYQSRLTRAEIFKQAITRMNEEAQKKFKMEFVKLDGGQMDEIITAFQKNEVAMKGVESGFFFRLLRQATLEGAYADPIYNGNINMEGWRMKGFPGNQMTYISEIENEKFVKYELESLSSMDH
;
A
#
# COMPACT_ATOMS: atom_id res chain seq x y z
N MET A 1 -18.79 30.21 -9.54
CA MET A 1 -17.50 30.24 -8.82
C MET A 1 -17.32 28.87 -8.21
N ASP A 2 -16.52 28.05 -8.88
CA ASP A 2 -16.25 26.66 -8.52
C ASP A 2 -15.64 26.56 -7.12
N LYS A 3 -16.17 25.64 -6.31
CA LYS A 3 -15.53 25.20 -5.08
C LYS A 3 -14.55 24.12 -5.45
N ASP A 4 -13.26 24.44 -5.45
CA ASP A 4 -12.17 23.46 -5.55
C ASP A 4 -12.34 22.40 -4.45
N LYS A 5 -12.70 21.19 -4.87
CA LYS A 5 -12.76 20.00 -4.00
C LYS A 5 -11.33 19.53 -3.76
N LYS A 6 -10.67 20.03 -2.71
CA LYS A 6 -9.39 19.48 -2.27
C LYS A 6 -9.59 18.04 -1.78
N GLY A 7 -8.98 17.08 -2.47
CA GLY A 7 -8.87 15.69 -2.02
C GLY A 7 -8.05 15.57 -0.74
N LEU A 8 -8.14 14.43 -0.07
CA LEU A 8 -7.34 14.10 1.12
C LEU A 8 -5.85 13.98 0.74
N SER A 9 -4.97 14.80 1.32
CA SER A 9 -3.52 14.65 1.10
C SER A 9 -2.89 13.60 2.03
N ARG A 10 -1.77 12.98 1.61
CA ARG A 10 -0.99 12.05 2.47
C ARG A 10 -0.63 12.65 3.83
N ARG A 11 -0.37 13.96 3.85
CA ARG A 11 -0.07 14.70 5.09
C ARG A 11 -1.28 14.84 6.00
N ASP A 12 -2.46 15.04 5.44
CA ASP A 12 -3.69 15.18 6.22
C ASP A 12 -4.08 13.85 6.86
N PHE A 13 -3.84 12.72 6.18
CA PHE A 13 -3.94 11.38 6.78
C PHE A 13 -3.02 11.22 7.99
N LEU A 14 -1.71 11.54 7.86
CA LEU A 14 -0.76 11.41 8.97
C LEU A 14 -1.09 12.31 10.17
N LYS A 15 -1.66 13.50 9.93
CA LYS A 15 -2.11 14.39 11.01
C LYS A 15 -3.36 13.85 11.72
N THR A 16 -4.32 13.34 10.94
CA THR A 16 -5.61 12.86 11.46
C THR A 16 -5.47 11.54 12.23
N THR A 17 -4.59 10.66 11.76
CA THR A 17 -4.30 9.38 12.44
C THR A 17 -3.43 9.55 13.69
N GLY A 18 -2.66 10.64 13.80
CA GLY A 18 -1.86 10.95 15.00
C GLY A 18 -2.63 11.66 16.13
N ILE A 19 -3.72 12.35 15.81
CA ILE A 19 -4.53 13.13 16.77
C ILE A 19 -6.00 12.88 16.46
N ALA A 20 -6.61 11.86 17.05
CA ALA A 20 -8.06 11.66 16.98
C ALA A 20 -8.63 11.47 18.39
N THR A 21 -8.70 12.59 19.11
CA THR A 21 -9.73 12.88 20.11
C THR A 21 -11.05 13.02 19.36
N GLY A 22 -12.10 12.38 19.85
CA GLY A 22 -13.38 12.27 19.16
C GLY A 22 -14.08 13.60 18.86
N ALA A 23 -15.05 13.49 17.94
CA ALA A 23 -16.08 14.42 17.50
C ALA A 23 -15.82 15.24 16.22
N LEU A 24 -16.54 14.85 15.15
CA LEU A 24 -17.45 15.64 14.27
C LEU A 24 -17.46 15.00 12.87
N VAL A 25 -18.49 14.24 12.50
CA VAL A 25 -19.76 14.69 11.87
C VAL A 25 -19.54 15.65 10.70
N GLY A 26 -19.71 15.14 9.47
CA GLY A 26 -20.20 15.91 8.33
C GLY A 26 -19.35 15.88 7.06
N GLY A 27 -19.88 15.25 6.01
CA GLY A 27 -19.58 15.60 4.61
C GLY A 27 -18.80 14.55 3.82
N GLY A 28 -19.51 13.64 3.16
CA GLY A 28 -18.92 12.66 2.25
C GLY A 28 -18.31 13.28 0.99
N LEU A 29 -17.32 12.61 0.42
CA LEU A 29 -16.98 12.66 -0.99
C LEU A 29 -16.48 11.30 -1.48
N ILE A 30 -16.98 10.96 -2.67
CA ILE A 30 -16.88 9.71 -3.42
C ILE A 30 -15.43 9.46 -3.89
N GLY A 31 -14.97 8.21 -3.76
CA GLY A 31 -13.80 7.68 -4.46
C GLY A 31 -13.58 6.20 -4.09
N GLY A 32 -13.49 5.22 -4.97
CA GLY A 32 -13.60 5.21 -6.43
C GLY A 32 -14.13 3.85 -6.88
N LEU A 33 -15.21 3.84 -7.66
CA LEU A 33 -15.66 2.68 -8.41
C LEU A 33 -14.79 2.57 -9.68
N VAL A 34 -13.76 1.73 -9.63
CA VAL A 34 -13.06 1.29 -10.85
C VAL A 34 -14.05 0.44 -11.66
N GLY A 35 -14.49 1.00 -12.78
CA GLY A 35 -15.56 0.46 -13.60
C GLY A 35 -15.16 -0.75 -14.45
N TYR A 36 -15.90 -1.84 -14.29
CA TYR A 36 -16.11 -2.80 -15.38
C TYR A 36 -17.15 -2.21 -16.33
N LYS A 37 -16.71 -1.70 -17.48
CA LYS A 37 -17.61 -1.47 -18.62
C LYS A 37 -17.84 -2.80 -19.34
N VAL A 38 -18.94 -3.48 -19.03
CA VAL A 38 -19.53 -4.48 -19.91
C VAL A 38 -20.52 -3.74 -20.80
N ASN A 39 -20.14 -3.43 -22.04
CA ASN A 39 -21.10 -3.07 -23.06
C ASN A 39 -21.61 -4.34 -23.72
N LYS A 40 -22.91 -4.57 -23.55
CA LYS A 40 -23.74 -5.48 -24.35
C LYS A 40 -23.93 -4.83 -25.72
N GLU A 41 -23.91 -5.66 -26.76
CA GLU A 41 -24.12 -5.36 -28.19
C GLU A 41 -22.86 -4.94 -28.97
N GLY A 42 -22.56 -5.77 -29.97
CA GLY A 42 -21.36 -5.67 -30.79
C GLY A 42 -21.50 -4.67 -31.92
N GLN A 43 -20.45 -3.89 -32.13
CA GLN A 43 -19.91 -3.50 -33.44
C GLN A 43 -18.56 -2.81 -33.21
N VAL A 44 -17.54 -3.28 -33.93
CA VAL A 44 -16.19 -2.73 -33.91
C VAL A 44 -16.11 -1.68 -35.00
N ALA A 45 -15.87 -0.43 -34.63
CA ALA A 45 -15.49 0.63 -35.56
C ALA A 45 -14.29 1.38 -34.99
N GLY A 46 -13.16 1.29 -35.70
CA GLY A 46 -11.93 1.99 -35.37
C GLY A 46 -11.82 3.34 -36.08
N MET A 47 -11.19 4.30 -35.40
CA MET A 47 -10.41 5.44 -35.91
C MET A 47 -10.01 6.24 -34.65
N GLY A 48 -8.83 6.85 -34.49
CA GLY A 48 -7.66 7.08 -35.32
C GLY A 48 -6.62 7.75 -34.40
N GLY A 49 -5.33 7.51 -34.66
CA GLY A 49 -4.26 7.76 -33.71
C GLY A 49 -3.80 9.22 -33.57
N HIS A 50 -3.09 9.45 -32.47
CA HIS A 50 -2.05 10.47 -32.38
C HIS A 50 -0.70 9.78 -32.18
N LYS A 51 0.20 9.97 -33.14
CA LYS A 51 1.61 9.58 -33.05
C LYS A 51 2.34 10.55 -32.12
N GLY A 52 2.94 10.02 -31.06
CA GLY A 52 3.89 10.68 -30.17
C GLY A 52 4.89 9.64 -29.67
N VAL A 53 6.17 9.97 -29.81
CA VAL A 53 7.34 9.09 -29.80
C VAL A 53 7.59 8.39 -28.45
N GLY A 54 7.95 7.11 -28.49
CA GLY A 54 8.74 6.44 -27.43
C GLY A 54 7.99 5.90 -26.21
N GLY A 55 6.80 5.32 -26.39
CA GLY A 55 6.08 4.67 -25.30
C GLY A 55 6.71 3.34 -24.89
N VAL A 56 7.33 3.29 -23.71
CA VAL A 56 7.42 2.04 -22.94
C VAL A 56 5.98 1.58 -22.76
N GLN A 57 5.60 0.52 -23.46
CA GLN A 57 4.31 -0.11 -23.29
C GLN A 57 4.17 -0.45 -21.82
N ALA A 58 3.23 0.20 -21.13
CA ALA A 58 2.84 -0.19 -19.80
C ALA A 58 2.43 -1.66 -19.90
N VAL A 59 3.33 -2.55 -19.47
CA VAL A 59 3.04 -3.98 -19.38
C VAL A 59 1.86 -4.05 -18.44
N ALA A 60 0.68 -4.31 -18.99
CA ALA A 60 -0.48 -4.69 -18.21
C ALA A 60 -0.10 -6.04 -17.59
N ASN A 61 0.61 -5.96 -16.46
CA ASN A 61 1.14 -7.12 -15.78
C ASN A 61 -0.07 -7.91 -15.30
N ASN A 62 -0.36 -9.03 -15.96
CA ASN A 62 -1.31 -10.00 -15.48
C ASN A 62 -0.67 -10.70 -14.27
N ARG A 63 -0.62 -9.99 -13.13
CA ARG A 63 0.05 -10.44 -11.91
C ARG A 63 -0.86 -11.41 -11.18
N GLY A 64 -0.42 -12.67 -11.10
CA GLY A 64 -1.06 -13.65 -10.24
C GLY A 64 -0.86 -13.31 -8.77
N LEU A 65 -1.82 -13.67 -7.92
CA LEU A 65 -1.66 -13.63 -6.48
C LEU A 65 -0.79 -14.81 -6.03
N MET A 66 0.15 -14.55 -5.13
CA MET A 66 1.12 -15.50 -4.59
C MET A 66 0.74 -15.97 -3.18
N PHE A 67 0.14 -15.10 -2.36
CA PHE A 67 -0.22 -15.42 -0.97
C PHE A 67 -1.74 -15.50 -0.77
N PHE A 68 -2.48 -14.48 -1.22
CA PHE A 68 -3.93 -14.47 -1.11
C PHE A 68 -4.54 -15.43 -2.13
N THR A 69 -5.50 -16.23 -1.67
CA THR A 69 -6.19 -17.22 -2.51
C THR A 69 -7.47 -16.69 -3.15
N ASN A 70 -7.92 -15.51 -2.73
CA ASN A 70 -9.14 -14.90 -3.21
C ASN A 70 -8.99 -13.38 -3.33
N MET A 71 -9.74 -12.80 -4.27
CA MET A 71 -9.71 -11.36 -4.52
C MET A 71 -10.36 -10.53 -3.42
N ALA A 72 -11.27 -11.11 -2.62
CA ALA A 72 -11.94 -10.36 -1.57
C ALA A 72 -10.95 -9.88 -0.49
N ASP A 73 -10.12 -10.80 0.01
CA ASP A 73 -9.07 -10.49 0.98
C ASP A 73 -7.99 -9.56 0.40
N PHE A 74 -7.57 -9.81 -0.85
CA PHE A 74 -6.62 -8.96 -1.54
C PHE A 74 -7.14 -7.53 -1.74
N ASN A 75 -8.44 -7.37 -2.04
CA ASN A 75 -9.06 -6.05 -2.21
C ASN A 75 -9.19 -5.30 -0.87
N ILE A 76 -9.41 -6.00 0.24
CA ILE A 76 -9.38 -5.38 1.58
C ILE A 76 -7.99 -4.84 1.86
N LEU A 77 -6.94 -5.64 1.62
CA LEU A 77 -5.55 -5.18 1.75
C LEU A 77 -5.31 -3.95 0.87
N SER A 78 -5.72 -4.02 -0.39
CA SER A 78 -5.52 -2.96 -1.38
C SER A 78 -6.14 -1.64 -0.93
N GLN A 79 -7.39 -1.66 -0.46
CA GLN A 79 -8.06 -0.46 0.05
C GLN A 79 -7.39 0.03 1.35
N ALA A 80 -6.99 -0.87 2.25
CA ALA A 80 -6.35 -0.47 3.50
C ALA A 80 -5.00 0.23 3.27
N VAL A 81 -4.17 -0.25 2.33
CA VAL A 81 -2.90 0.41 2.00
C VAL A 81 -3.09 1.70 1.21
N GLU A 82 -4.15 1.80 0.40
CA GLU A 82 -4.52 3.05 -0.27
C GLU A 82 -4.91 4.13 0.74
N ARG A 83 -5.57 3.78 1.85
CA ARG A 83 -5.82 4.74 2.94
C ARG A 83 -4.53 5.22 3.60
N ILE A 84 -3.51 4.36 3.71
CA ILE A 84 -2.21 4.70 4.32
C ILE A 84 -1.36 5.59 3.40
N PHE A 85 -1.34 5.30 2.11
CA PHE A 85 -0.61 6.06 1.10
C PHE A 85 -1.55 6.39 -0.07
N PRO A 86 -2.44 7.38 0.09
CA PRO A 86 -3.40 7.74 -0.94
C PRO A 86 -2.74 8.41 -2.14
N GLU A 87 -3.40 8.30 -3.28
CA GLU A 87 -3.15 9.16 -4.43
C GLU A 87 -3.40 10.64 -4.07
N ASP A 88 -2.52 11.52 -4.53
CA ASP A 88 -2.68 12.97 -4.42
C ASP A 88 -2.01 13.67 -5.61
N ASP A 89 -2.00 15.01 -5.60
CA ASP A 89 -1.44 15.85 -6.67
C ASP A 89 0.06 15.59 -6.96
N LEU A 90 0.79 14.95 -6.05
CA LEU A 90 2.21 14.63 -6.23
C LEU A 90 2.44 13.32 -6.98
N GLY A 91 1.45 12.43 -7.06
CA GLY A 91 1.58 11.17 -7.78
C GLY A 91 0.68 10.04 -7.26
N PRO A 92 0.86 8.83 -7.81
CA PRO A 92 -0.04 7.70 -7.57
C PRO A 92 -0.07 7.25 -6.09
N GLY A 93 -1.21 6.67 -5.70
CA GLY A 93 -1.39 6.01 -4.41
C GLY A 93 -0.78 4.62 -4.34
N ALA A 94 -0.95 3.94 -3.21
CA ALA A 94 -0.44 2.60 -2.96
C ALA A 94 -0.86 1.60 -4.05
N ILE A 95 -2.12 1.65 -4.47
CA ILE A 95 -2.65 0.79 -5.54
C ILE A 95 -1.96 1.11 -6.86
N GLY A 96 -1.85 2.39 -7.22
CA GLY A 96 -1.18 2.82 -8.46
C GLY A 96 0.31 2.45 -8.49
N LEU A 97 0.97 2.45 -7.34
CA LEU A 97 2.35 2.01 -7.16
C LEU A 97 2.52 0.48 -7.12
N GLY A 98 1.45 -0.30 -7.12
CA GLY A 98 1.53 -1.77 -7.06
C GLY A 98 1.86 -2.32 -5.67
N VAL A 99 1.74 -1.51 -4.62
CA VAL A 99 2.01 -1.90 -3.22
C VAL A 99 1.26 -3.16 -2.78
N PRO A 100 -0.04 -3.37 -3.11
CA PRO A 100 -0.73 -4.60 -2.69
C PRO A 100 -0.06 -5.87 -3.21
N TYR A 101 0.47 -5.85 -4.43
CA TYR A 101 1.20 -6.98 -5.03
C TYR A 101 2.58 -7.17 -4.40
N PHE A 102 3.28 -6.08 -4.07
CA PHE A 102 4.51 -6.17 -3.28
C PHE A 102 4.25 -6.93 -1.97
N ILE A 103 3.22 -6.51 -1.22
CA ILE A 103 2.89 -7.14 0.07
C ILE A 103 2.49 -8.60 -0.11
N ASP A 104 1.63 -8.92 -1.09
CA ASP A 104 1.24 -10.30 -1.40
C ASP A 104 2.47 -11.20 -1.67
N ASN A 105 3.43 -10.73 -2.47
CA ASN A 105 4.68 -11.46 -2.73
C ASN A 105 5.55 -11.60 -1.47
N GLN A 106 5.67 -10.54 -0.66
CA GLN A 106 6.43 -10.61 0.60
C GLN A 106 5.81 -11.61 1.59
N LEU A 107 4.48 -11.66 1.67
CA LEU A 107 3.76 -12.59 2.54
C LEU A 107 3.86 -14.05 2.06
N ALA A 108 4.03 -14.28 0.76
CA ALA A 108 4.30 -15.61 0.22
C ALA A 108 5.75 -16.08 0.46
N GLY A 109 6.68 -15.16 0.71
CA GLY A 109 8.10 -15.43 0.85
C GLY A 109 8.60 -15.56 2.29
N ASN A 110 9.93 -15.50 2.43
CA ASN A 110 10.64 -15.59 3.72
C ASN A 110 10.26 -14.52 4.74
N TYR A 111 9.83 -13.34 4.27
CA TYR A 111 9.31 -12.28 5.12
C TYR A 111 8.01 -12.73 5.80
N GLY A 112 7.04 -13.22 5.01
CA GLY A 112 5.76 -13.70 5.49
C GLY A 112 5.86 -14.88 6.46
N SER A 113 6.78 -15.81 6.21
CA SER A 113 7.02 -16.99 7.06
C SER A 113 7.95 -16.74 8.25
N ASN A 114 8.46 -15.51 8.41
CA ASN A 114 9.44 -15.14 9.45
C ASN A 114 10.70 -16.02 9.42
N ALA A 115 11.14 -16.47 8.23
CA ALA A 115 12.19 -17.49 8.10
C ALA A 115 13.56 -17.12 8.72
N LYS A 116 13.81 -15.83 8.96
CA LYS A 116 15.04 -15.31 9.56
C LYS A 116 14.90 -14.98 11.05
N GLU A 117 13.74 -15.23 11.65
CA GLU A 117 13.47 -14.90 13.05
C GLU A 117 13.40 -16.14 13.93
N TYR A 118 13.74 -15.96 15.20
CA TYR A 118 13.57 -17.01 16.19
C TYR A 118 12.09 -17.15 16.53
N MET A 119 11.46 -18.23 16.06
CA MET A 119 10.03 -18.52 16.22
C MET A 119 9.78 -19.73 17.15
N GLN A 120 10.74 -20.07 18.01
CA GLN A 120 10.58 -21.15 18.99
C GLN A 120 10.07 -20.59 20.30
N GLY A 121 9.19 -21.34 20.96
CA GLY A 121 8.66 -20.97 22.27
C GLY A 121 9.70 -21.10 23.39
N PRO A 122 9.33 -20.72 24.62
CA PRO A 122 8.01 -20.24 25.04
C PRO A 122 7.74 -18.78 24.67
N PHE A 123 6.48 -18.46 24.35
CA PHE A 123 6.04 -17.09 24.03
C PHE A 123 5.38 -16.46 25.26
N PHE A 124 5.99 -15.40 25.77
CA PHE A 124 5.47 -14.59 26.87
C PHE A 124 5.23 -13.15 26.41
N PRO A 125 4.32 -12.40 27.05
CA PRO A 125 4.26 -10.96 26.87
C PRO A 125 5.64 -10.36 27.14
N GLY A 126 6.22 -9.71 26.14
CA GLY A 126 7.50 -9.02 26.27
C GLY A 126 7.33 -7.65 26.92
N GLU A 127 8.42 -7.13 27.49
CA GLU A 127 8.51 -5.73 27.90
C GLU A 127 8.45 -4.81 26.67
N THR A 128 8.07 -3.54 26.87
CA THR A 128 7.94 -2.57 25.76
C THR A 128 9.22 -2.37 24.94
N THR A 129 10.38 -2.68 25.53
CA THR A 129 11.71 -2.60 24.89
C THR A 129 12.15 -3.88 24.18
N GLN A 130 11.46 -5.00 24.39
CA GLN A 130 11.83 -6.33 23.86
C GLN A 130 11.22 -6.62 22.48
N GLY A 131 10.53 -5.63 21.90
CA GLY A 131 9.84 -5.80 20.63
C GLY A 131 8.67 -6.78 20.74
N TYR A 132 8.26 -7.30 19.59
CA TYR A 132 7.07 -8.14 19.49
C TYR A 132 7.40 -9.62 19.74
N GLN A 133 6.62 -10.27 20.60
CA GLN A 133 6.85 -11.62 21.09
C GLN A 133 5.62 -12.52 20.83
N SER A 134 5.32 -12.78 19.57
CA SER A 134 4.22 -13.69 19.20
C SER A 134 4.70 -14.90 18.43
N ARG A 135 3.91 -15.97 18.55
CA ARG A 135 4.05 -17.19 17.76
C ARG A 135 3.56 -17.06 16.32
N LEU A 136 2.79 -16.01 16.03
CA LEU A 136 2.23 -15.81 14.70
C LEU A 136 3.29 -15.28 13.74
N THR A 137 3.38 -15.92 12.58
CA THR A 137 4.09 -15.39 11.42
C THR A 137 3.39 -14.13 10.91
N ARG A 138 4.11 -13.28 10.17
CA ARG A 138 3.56 -12.08 9.54
C ARG A 138 2.41 -12.44 8.61
N ALA A 139 2.55 -13.52 7.84
CA ALA A 139 1.48 -14.09 7.01
C ALA A 139 0.19 -14.35 7.81
N GLU A 140 0.29 -15.01 8.96
CA GLU A 140 -0.87 -15.30 9.81
C GLU A 140 -1.49 -14.03 10.40
N ILE A 141 -0.66 -13.07 10.83
CA ILE A 141 -1.12 -11.78 11.34
C ILE A 141 -1.92 -11.02 10.26
N PHE A 142 -1.40 -10.96 9.03
CA PHE A 142 -2.09 -10.30 7.91
C PHE A 142 -3.42 -11.00 7.58
N LYS A 143 -3.43 -12.33 7.48
CA LYS A 143 -4.68 -13.09 7.24
C LYS A 143 -5.73 -12.78 8.29
N GLN A 144 -5.35 -12.87 9.57
CA GLN A 144 -6.26 -12.58 10.68
C GLN A 144 -6.78 -11.13 10.65
N ALA A 145 -5.90 -10.16 10.40
CA ALA A 145 -6.27 -8.76 10.39
C ALA A 145 -7.21 -8.41 9.24
N ILE A 146 -6.99 -8.96 8.04
CA ILE A 146 -7.85 -8.76 6.88
C ILE A 146 -9.27 -9.29 7.14
N THR A 147 -9.39 -10.51 7.67
CA THR A 147 -10.70 -11.03 8.12
C THR A 147 -11.33 -10.09 9.14
N ARG A 148 -10.54 -9.62 10.12
CA ARG A 148 -11.04 -8.79 11.20
C ARG A 148 -11.48 -7.39 10.75
N MET A 149 -10.80 -6.79 9.76
CA MET A 149 -11.25 -5.52 9.16
C MET A 149 -12.64 -5.65 8.54
N ASN A 150 -12.90 -6.74 7.82
CA ASN A 150 -14.21 -6.98 7.23
C ASN A 150 -15.27 -7.27 8.29
N GLU A 151 -14.93 -7.99 9.36
CA GLU A 151 -15.83 -8.20 10.50
C GLU A 151 -16.21 -6.88 11.19
N GLU A 152 -15.25 -6.00 11.45
CA GLU A 152 -15.52 -4.69 12.07
C GLU A 152 -16.36 -3.79 11.13
N ALA A 153 -16.12 -3.86 9.82
CA ALA A 153 -16.96 -3.19 8.81
C ALA A 153 -18.41 -3.68 8.85
N GLN A 154 -18.62 -4.99 8.86
CA GLN A 154 -19.96 -5.59 8.95
C GLN A 154 -20.63 -5.28 10.28
N LYS A 155 -19.87 -5.31 11.38
CA LYS A 155 -20.39 -5.02 12.71
C LYS A 155 -20.90 -3.58 12.82
N LYS A 156 -20.06 -2.60 12.44
CA LYS A 156 -20.34 -1.16 12.58
C LYS A 156 -21.25 -0.60 11.50
N PHE A 157 -21.01 -0.97 10.23
CA PHE A 157 -21.62 -0.34 9.07
C PHE A 157 -22.53 -1.27 8.25
N LYS A 158 -22.61 -2.56 8.58
CA LYS A 158 -23.41 -3.58 7.85
C LYS A 158 -23.02 -3.70 6.36
N MET A 159 -21.76 -3.40 6.06
CA MET A 159 -21.19 -3.41 4.71
C MET A 159 -19.83 -4.09 4.74
N GLU A 160 -19.41 -4.61 3.58
CA GLU A 160 -18.05 -5.12 3.40
C GLU A 160 -17.07 -3.96 3.46
N PHE A 161 -15.86 -4.20 3.98
CA PHE A 161 -14.86 -3.15 4.15
C PHE A 161 -14.59 -2.39 2.84
N VAL A 162 -14.51 -3.10 1.72
CA VAL A 162 -14.26 -2.52 0.39
C VAL A 162 -15.41 -1.67 -0.17
N LYS A 163 -16.59 -1.73 0.46
CA LYS A 163 -17.78 -0.94 0.08
C LYS A 163 -17.97 0.30 0.95
N LEU A 164 -17.16 0.46 1.99
CA LEU A 164 -17.19 1.63 2.85
C LEU A 164 -16.69 2.87 2.12
N ASP A 165 -17.10 4.05 2.58
CA ASP A 165 -16.42 5.28 2.17
C ASP A 165 -15.05 5.41 2.88
N GLY A 166 -14.20 6.29 2.36
CA GLY A 166 -12.84 6.46 2.89
C GLY A 166 -12.78 6.83 4.38
N GLY A 167 -13.74 7.63 4.88
CA GLY A 167 -13.79 8.01 6.29
C GLY A 167 -14.17 6.84 7.20
N GLN A 168 -15.12 6.00 6.75
CA GLN A 168 -15.49 4.76 7.44
C GLN A 168 -14.34 3.75 7.45
N MET A 169 -13.60 3.61 6.35
CA MET A 169 -12.37 2.81 6.31
C MET A 169 -11.33 3.32 7.30
N ASP A 170 -11.10 4.63 7.33
CA ASP A 170 -10.17 5.28 8.24
C ASP A 170 -10.54 5.04 9.71
N GLU A 171 -11.83 5.04 10.05
CA GLU A 171 -12.30 4.74 11.41
C GLU A 171 -11.89 3.33 11.85
N ILE A 172 -12.05 2.33 10.97
CA ILE A 172 -11.65 0.95 11.27
C ILE A 172 -10.14 0.84 11.37
N ILE A 173 -9.39 1.39 10.41
CA ILE A 173 -7.92 1.37 10.42
C ILE A 173 -7.38 2.05 11.69
N THR A 174 -7.99 3.16 12.10
CA THR A 174 -7.64 3.88 13.34
C THR A 174 -7.92 3.02 14.58
N ALA A 175 -9.00 2.25 14.60
CA ALA A 175 -9.29 1.32 15.70
C ALA A 175 -8.21 0.22 15.81
N PHE A 176 -7.67 -0.27 14.68
CA PHE A 176 -6.50 -1.16 14.72
C PHE A 176 -5.28 -0.44 15.28
N GLN A 177 -4.98 0.78 14.80
CA GLN A 177 -3.85 1.58 15.30
C GLN A 177 -3.91 1.79 16.82
N LYS A 178 -5.10 2.00 17.38
CA LYS A 178 -5.34 2.26 18.81
C LYS A 178 -5.46 1.00 19.67
N ASN A 179 -5.19 -0.19 19.14
CA ASN A 179 -5.37 -1.46 19.85
C ASN A 179 -6.83 -1.74 20.29
N GLU A 180 -7.83 -1.13 19.65
CA GLU A 180 -9.25 -1.28 20.02
C GLU A 180 -9.91 -2.51 19.39
N VAL A 181 -9.26 -3.12 18.39
CA VAL A 181 -9.75 -4.31 17.71
C VAL A 181 -9.10 -5.56 18.31
N ALA A 182 -9.90 -6.46 18.84
CA ALA A 182 -9.42 -7.71 19.42
C ALA A 182 -8.88 -8.66 18.34
N MET A 183 -7.63 -9.10 18.51
CA MET A 183 -6.97 -10.11 17.71
C MET A 183 -6.40 -11.21 18.62
N LYS A 184 -6.26 -12.43 18.09
CA LYS A 184 -5.77 -13.58 18.87
C LYS A 184 -4.25 -13.68 18.76
N GLY A 185 -3.55 -13.53 19.88
CA GLY A 185 -2.09 -13.73 19.93
C GLY A 185 -1.25 -12.58 19.36
N VAL A 186 -1.88 -11.47 18.98
CA VAL A 186 -1.24 -10.27 18.46
C VAL A 186 -2.08 -9.05 18.83
N GLU A 187 -1.42 -7.92 19.06
CA GLU A 187 -2.08 -6.63 19.19
C GLU A 187 -2.42 -6.05 17.82
N SER A 188 -3.64 -5.51 17.65
CA SER A 188 -4.05 -4.94 16.36
C SER A 188 -3.20 -3.73 15.92
N GLY A 189 -2.66 -2.99 16.87
CA GLY A 189 -1.74 -1.88 16.63
C GLY A 189 -0.36 -2.35 16.17
N PHE A 190 0.07 -3.55 16.56
CA PHE A 190 1.27 -4.16 15.98
C PHE A 190 1.05 -4.51 14.50
N PHE A 191 -0.09 -5.10 14.16
CA PHE A 191 -0.46 -5.31 12.76
C PHE A 191 -0.51 -3.98 11.98
N PHE A 192 -1.11 -2.92 12.54
CA PHE A 192 -1.15 -1.61 11.87
C PHE A 192 0.27 -1.09 11.57
N ARG A 193 1.21 -1.23 12.51
CA ARG A 193 2.62 -0.88 12.29
C ARG A 193 3.24 -1.68 11.15
N LEU A 194 3.01 -3.00 11.10
CA LEU A 194 3.46 -3.87 10.00
C LEU A 194 2.86 -3.45 8.65
N LEU A 195 1.55 -3.22 8.60
CA LEU A 195 0.85 -2.79 7.39
C LEU A 195 1.40 -1.47 6.88
N ARG A 196 1.57 -0.48 7.76
CA ARG A 196 2.15 0.82 7.41
C ARG A 196 3.58 0.69 6.91
N GLN A 197 4.40 -0.10 7.61
CA GLN A 197 5.78 -0.34 7.19
C GLN A 197 5.84 -0.98 5.80
N ALA A 198 5.10 -2.08 5.58
CA ALA A 198 5.07 -2.78 4.31
C ALA A 198 4.50 -1.91 3.16
N THR A 199 3.57 -0.98 3.49
CA THR A 199 3.05 -0.01 2.52
C THR A 199 4.14 0.94 2.04
N LEU A 200 4.91 1.51 2.96
CA LEU A 200 6.01 2.42 2.63
C LEU A 200 7.16 1.69 1.93
N GLU A 201 7.49 0.48 2.37
CA GLU A 201 8.46 -0.38 1.70
C GLU A 201 8.02 -0.66 0.26
N GLY A 202 6.77 -1.08 0.03
CA GLY A 202 6.27 -1.32 -1.32
C GLY A 202 6.22 -0.06 -2.19
N ALA A 203 5.93 1.11 -1.60
CA ALA A 203 5.86 2.37 -2.34
C ALA A 203 7.24 2.87 -2.80
N TYR A 204 8.31 2.51 -2.07
CA TYR A 204 9.67 3.00 -2.31
C TYR A 204 10.69 1.90 -2.60
N ALA A 205 10.28 0.63 -2.69
CA ALA A 205 11.14 -0.47 -3.10
C ALA A 205 11.60 -0.31 -4.56
N ASP A 206 12.62 -1.06 -4.94
CA ASP A 206 12.95 -1.25 -6.35
C ASP A 206 11.80 -1.98 -7.06
N PRO A 207 11.39 -1.56 -8.28
CA PRO A 207 10.33 -2.20 -9.05
C PRO A 207 10.49 -3.71 -9.25
N ILE A 208 11.72 -4.25 -9.19
CA ILE A 208 12.00 -5.69 -9.25
C ILE A 208 11.24 -6.50 -8.18
N TYR A 209 10.89 -5.86 -7.06
CA TYR A 209 10.12 -6.48 -5.98
C TYR A 209 8.60 -6.39 -6.19
N ASN A 210 8.14 -5.94 -7.36
CA ASN A 210 6.73 -5.76 -7.74
C ASN A 210 5.98 -4.63 -7.04
N GLY A 211 6.69 -3.80 -6.27
CA GLY A 211 6.21 -2.50 -5.78
C GLY A 211 6.64 -1.36 -6.72
N ASN A 212 6.43 -0.12 -6.27
CA ASN A 212 6.93 1.11 -6.89
C ASN A 212 6.92 1.10 -8.45
N ILE A 213 5.77 0.79 -9.05
CA ILE A 213 5.65 0.65 -10.50
C ILE A 213 6.18 1.90 -11.21
N ASN A 214 6.97 1.69 -12.27
CA ASN A 214 7.63 2.74 -13.06
C ASN A 214 8.52 3.70 -12.24
N MET A 215 8.92 3.30 -11.03
CA MET A 215 9.73 4.12 -10.12
C MET A 215 9.03 5.43 -9.73
N GLU A 216 7.70 5.50 -9.79
CA GLU A 216 6.95 6.73 -9.51
C GLU A 216 7.11 7.20 -8.05
N GLY A 217 7.26 6.26 -7.10
CA GLY A 217 7.63 6.55 -5.72
C GLY A 217 8.98 7.24 -5.61
N TRP A 218 9.96 6.79 -6.40
CA TRP A 218 11.29 7.41 -6.46
C TRP A 218 11.24 8.77 -7.15
N ARG A 219 10.48 8.90 -8.25
CA ARG A 219 10.25 10.17 -8.95
C ARG A 219 9.69 11.23 -8.01
N MET A 220 8.69 10.88 -7.20
CA MET A 220 8.12 11.77 -6.17
C MET A 220 9.15 12.26 -5.15
N LYS A 221 10.20 11.47 -4.88
CA LYS A 221 11.27 11.81 -3.92
C LYS A 221 12.50 12.43 -4.58
N GLY A 222 12.57 12.45 -5.91
CA GLY A 222 13.81 12.79 -6.63
C GLY A 222 14.94 11.80 -6.36
N PHE A 223 14.62 10.56 -6.00
CA PHE A 223 15.62 9.50 -5.82
C PHE A 223 15.93 8.88 -7.18
N PRO A 224 17.19 8.86 -7.64
CA PRO A 224 17.52 8.34 -8.97
C PRO A 224 17.61 6.81 -9.05
N GLY A 225 17.48 6.11 -7.92
CA GLY A 225 17.79 4.68 -7.83
C GLY A 225 19.15 4.43 -7.18
N ASN A 226 19.46 3.16 -6.95
CA ASN A 226 20.70 2.77 -6.29
C ASN A 226 21.91 3.06 -7.18
N GLN A 227 22.95 3.66 -6.63
CA GLN A 227 24.21 3.93 -7.35
C GLN A 227 25.29 3.00 -6.81
N MET A 228 26.06 2.38 -7.72
CA MET A 228 27.16 1.49 -7.34
C MET A 228 28.25 2.22 -6.55
N THR A 229 28.56 3.45 -6.94
CA THR A 229 29.52 4.31 -6.25
C THR A 229 29.28 5.78 -6.61
N TYR A 230 29.64 6.68 -5.69
CA TYR A 230 29.69 8.13 -5.92
C TYR A 230 31.14 8.67 -5.97
N ILE A 231 32.14 7.78 -6.02
CA ILE A 231 33.56 8.17 -5.90
C ILE A 231 33.96 9.21 -6.96
N SER A 232 33.50 9.07 -8.22
CA SER A 232 33.84 10.02 -9.28
C SER A 232 33.21 11.40 -9.10
N GLU A 233 32.12 11.51 -8.34
CA GLU A 233 31.36 12.74 -8.19
C GLU A 233 31.62 13.47 -6.87
N ILE A 234 32.39 12.86 -5.95
CA ILE A 234 32.58 13.42 -4.60
C ILE A 234 33.39 14.72 -4.61
N GLU A 235 34.29 14.87 -5.58
CA GLU A 235 35.11 16.07 -5.78
C GLU A 235 34.46 17.07 -6.74
N ASN A 236 33.27 16.75 -7.28
CA ASN A 236 32.60 17.59 -8.26
C ASN A 236 32.07 18.86 -7.58
N GLU A 237 32.50 20.02 -8.09
CA GLU A 237 32.05 21.32 -7.56
C GLU A 237 30.57 21.62 -7.87
N LYS A 238 29.96 20.83 -8.75
CA LYS A 238 28.55 20.98 -9.17
C LYS A 238 27.73 19.77 -8.79
N PHE A 239 26.45 20.00 -8.49
CA PHE A 239 25.49 18.92 -8.30
C PHE A 239 25.31 18.11 -9.58
N VAL A 240 25.50 16.81 -9.46
CA VAL A 240 25.31 15.84 -10.54
C VAL A 240 23.89 15.31 -10.46
N LYS A 241 23.17 15.36 -11.58
CA LYS A 241 21.84 14.79 -11.69
C LYS A 241 21.94 13.44 -12.36
N TYR A 242 21.45 12.40 -11.69
CA TYR A 242 21.35 11.07 -12.24
C TYR A 242 19.97 10.85 -12.87
N GLU A 243 19.96 10.06 -13.95
CA GLU A 243 18.72 9.55 -14.52
C GLU A 243 18.12 8.48 -13.62
N LEU A 244 16.80 8.31 -13.72
CA LEU A 244 16.06 7.37 -12.89
C LEU A 244 16.24 5.95 -13.42
N GLU A 245 16.86 5.08 -12.64
CA GLU A 245 17.21 3.72 -13.07
C GLU A 245 16.94 2.67 -11.97
N SER A 246 16.22 1.62 -12.36
CA SER A 246 15.93 0.44 -11.54
C SER A 246 17.06 -0.57 -11.67
N LEU A 247 17.29 -1.39 -10.64
CA LEU A 247 18.23 -2.53 -10.75
C LEU A 247 17.83 -3.47 -11.89
N SER A 248 16.53 -3.60 -12.18
CA SER A 248 16.04 -4.43 -13.28
C SER A 248 16.41 -3.91 -14.68
N SER A 249 16.75 -2.62 -14.81
CA SER A 249 17.08 -1.97 -16.08
C SER A 249 18.57 -1.69 -16.25
N MET A 250 19.39 -2.00 -15.23
CA MET A 250 20.84 -1.85 -15.33
C MET A 250 21.41 -2.91 -16.28
N ASP A 251 22.11 -2.47 -17.33
CA ASP A 251 22.92 -3.35 -18.16
C ASP A 251 24.17 -3.78 -17.37
N HIS A 252 24.43 -5.09 -17.32
CA HIS A 252 25.60 -5.70 -16.66
C HIS A 252 26.67 -6.13 -17.66
#